data_AF-A0A938GG82-F1
#
_entry.id   AF-A0A938GG82-F1
#
_cell.length_a   1.000
_cell.length_b   1.000
_cell.length_c   1.000
_cell.angle_alpha   90.00
_cell.angle_beta   90.00
_cell.angle_gamma   90.00
#
_symmetry.space_group_name_H-M   'P 1'
#
loop_
_entity.id
_entity.type
_entity.pdbx_description
1 polymer ?
#
loop_
_entity_poly.entity_id
_entity_poly.type
_entity_poly.pdbx_seq_one_letter_code
_entity_poly.pdbx_strand_id
1 'polypeptide(L)'
;MTEAALSALSIEKHVTSNFPPTFLFHCHDDMGLSPEHSLALYQALLKAGVPAEFHVFGQGGHGVGFSFGDPASSTWPGLLGNWLRHRGLMTGDQRVSVKARVLIDGETMQGCWITFIPRDSSKPTAAAYTLRGCEMVIPAERGPCPGPHWIEVRQIGFGLNPEPTIDDLHLYTKESPASRC
;
A
#
# COMPACT_ATOMS: atom_id res chain seq x y z
N MET A 1 -11.08 30.29 25.45
CA MET A 1 -12.02 29.43 24.71
C MET A 1 -12.83 28.65 25.74
N THR A 2 -14.14 28.47 25.57
CA THR A 2 -14.96 27.68 26.52
C THR A 2 -14.85 26.17 26.20
N GLU A 3 -15.12 25.32 27.19
CA GLU A 3 -15.19 23.86 26.98
C GLU A 3 -16.19 23.46 25.89
N ALA A 4 -17.33 24.14 25.83
CA ALA A 4 -18.32 23.93 24.78
C ALA A 4 -17.75 24.25 23.39
N ALA A 5 -16.98 25.34 23.26
CA ALA A 5 -16.34 25.72 22.00
C ALA A 5 -15.23 24.73 21.60
N LEU A 6 -14.42 24.27 22.56
CA LEU A 6 -13.43 23.20 22.32
C LEU A 6 -14.11 21.93 21.82
N SER A 7 -15.18 21.50 22.49
CA SER A 7 -15.92 20.31 22.08
C SER A 7 -16.58 20.45 20.70
N ALA A 8 -17.02 21.65 20.32
CA ALA A 8 -17.59 21.91 18.99
C ALA A 8 -16.54 21.83 17.87
N LEU A 9 -15.28 22.15 18.17
CA LEU A 9 -14.17 22.13 17.20
C LEU A 9 -13.41 20.79 17.16
N SER A 10 -13.61 19.94 18.18
CA SER A 10 -13.07 18.57 18.28
C SER A 10 -13.78 17.60 17.32
N ILE A 11 -13.29 17.43 16.10
CA ILE A 11 -13.89 16.57 15.06
C ILE A 11 -14.11 15.13 15.54
N GLU A 12 -13.18 14.59 16.33
CA GLU A 12 -13.24 13.23 16.88
C GLU A 12 -14.49 12.97 17.75
N LYS A 13 -15.07 14.02 18.34
CA LYS A 13 -16.29 13.93 19.16
C LYS A 13 -17.58 13.87 18.33
N HIS A 14 -17.50 14.18 17.03
CA HIS A 14 -18.65 14.24 16.12
C HIS A 14 -18.68 13.09 15.12
N VAL A 15 -17.75 12.13 15.23
CA VAL A 15 -17.74 10.93 14.39
C VAL A 15 -18.95 10.06 14.71
N THR A 16 -19.67 9.67 13.66
CA THR A 16 -20.81 8.74 13.72
C THR A 16 -20.61 7.64 12.68
N SER A 17 -21.46 6.61 12.68
CA SER A 17 -21.43 5.56 11.64
C SER A 17 -21.66 6.09 10.22
N ASN A 18 -22.20 7.30 10.07
CA ASN A 18 -22.45 7.95 8.79
C ASN A 18 -21.27 8.83 8.32
N PHE A 19 -20.20 8.92 9.11
CA PHE A 19 -19.01 9.67 8.72
C PHE A 19 -18.42 9.06 7.43
N PRO A 20 -17.96 9.86 6.46
CA PRO A 20 -17.45 9.31 5.20
C PRO A 20 -16.16 8.51 5.44
N PRO A 21 -15.88 7.52 4.58
CA PRO A 21 -14.59 6.86 4.58
C PRO A 21 -13.46 7.89 4.47
N THR A 22 -12.46 7.80 5.33
CA THR A 22 -11.48 8.90 5.52
C THR A 22 -10.05 8.43 5.24
N PHE A 23 -9.25 9.29 4.62
CA PHE A 23 -7.80 9.14 4.49
C PHE A 23 -7.12 10.22 5.33
N LEU A 24 -6.15 9.83 6.14
CA LEU A 24 -5.38 10.72 7.01
C LEU A 24 -3.89 10.53 6.73
N PHE A 25 -3.14 11.63 6.79
CA PHE A 25 -1.70 11.56 7.00
C PHE A 25 -1.26 12.64 7.99
N HIS A 26 -0.14 12.40 8.69
CA HIS A 26 0.44 13.35 9.64
C HIS A 26 1.96 13.10 9.77
N CYS A 27 2.74 14.12 10.07
CA CYS A 27 4.16 13.99 10.42
C CYS A 27 4.32 13.95 11.95
N HIS A 28 5.03 12.96 12.47
CA HIS A 28 5.22 12.74 13.91
C HIS A 28 5.91 13.91 14.61
N ASP A 29 6.81 14.60 13.91
CA ASP A 29 7.54 15.78 14.36
C ASP A 29 6.79 17.11 14.12
N ASP A 30 5.48 17.06 13.86
CA ASP A 30 4.64 18.26 13.79
C ASP A 30 4.50 18.91 15.18
N MET A 31 5.27 19.98 15.39
CA MET A 31 5.23 20.79 16.62
C MET A 31 4.13 21.86 16.61
N GLY A 32 3.48 22.11 15.46
CA GLY A 32 2.40 23.09 15.32
C GLY A 32 1.02 22.51 15.62
N LEU A 33 0.81 21.25 15.26
CA LEU A 33 -0.38 20.47 15.57
C LEU A 33 0.02 19.04 15.93
N SER A 34 -0.17 18.69 17.19
CA SER A 34 0.17 17.38 17.74
C SER A 34 -0.49 16.22 16.94
N PRO A 35 0.27 15.19 16.51
CA PRO A 35 -0.25 14.02 15.79
C PRO A 35 -1.37 13.27 16.51
N GLU A 36 -1.44 13.41 17.83
CA GLU A 36 -2.47 12.88 18.71
C GLU A 36 -3.88 13.32 18.26
N HIS A 37 -4.02 14.49 17.62
CA HIS A 37 -5.30 14.95 17.07
C HIS A 37 -5.79 14.02 15.94
N SER A 38 -4.92 13.69 14.98
CA SER A 38 -5.25 12.74 13.90
C SER A 38 -5.43 11.32 14.43
N LEU A 39 -4.64 10.92 15.43
CA LEU A 39 -4.80 9.63 16.10
C LEU A 39 -6.17 9.51 16.78
N ALA A 40 -6.61 10.56 17.50
CA ALA A 40 -7.92 10.59 18.16
C ALA A 40 -9.07 10.47 17.14
N LEU A 41 -8.98 11.19 16.01
CA LEU A 41 -9.94 11.07 14.92
C LEU A 41 -9.95 9.64 14.34
N TYR A 42 -8.79 9.04 14.04
CA TYR A 42 -8.71 7.67 13.54
C TYR A 42 -9.31 6.65 14.52
N GLN A 43 -9.04 6.79 15.81
CA GLN A 43 -9.65 5.94 16.85
C GLN A 43 -11.17 6.09 16.91
N ALA A 44 -11.71 7.30 16.76
CA ALA A 44 -13.14 7.54 16.72
C ALA A 44 -13.78 6.89 15.48
N LEU A 45 -13.14 7.01 14.30
CA LEU A 45 -13.56 6.35 13.05
C LEU A 45 -13.60 4.83 13.21
N LEU A 46 -12.55 4.25 13.80
CA LEU A 46 -12.45 2.81 14.06
C LEU A 46 -13.59 2.33 14.99
N LYS A 47 -13.85 3.06 16.08
CA LYS A 47 -14.94 2.73 17.02
C LYS A 47 -16.32 2.82 16.37
N ALA A 48 -16.52 3.75 15.44
CA ALA A 48 -17.77 3.92 14.71
C ALA A 48 -17.94 2.94 13.52
N GLY A 49 -16.96 2.08 13.26
CA GLY A 49 -16.97 1.17 12.11
C GLY A 49 -16.79 1.88 10.76
N VAL A 50 -16.30 3.13 10.78
CA VAL A 50 -16.09 3.93 9.57
C VAL A 50 -14.75 3.53 8.93
N PRO A 51 -14.73 3.11 7.66
CA PRO A 51 -13.50 2.69 7.01
C PRO A 51 -12.48 3.83 6.84
N ALA A 52 -11.33 3.72 7.51
CA ALA A 52 -10.27 4.73 7.49
C ALA A 52 -8.89 4.17 7.14
N GLU A 53 -8.02 5.00 6.60
CA GLU A 53 -6.59 4.72 6.39
C GLU A 53 -5.77 5.89 6.97
N PHE A 54 -4.71 5.59 7.72
CA PHE A 54 -3.91 6.60 8.41
C PHE A 54 -2.41 6.32 8.27
N HIS A 55 -1.67 7.29 7.74
CA HIS A 55 -0.21 7.25 7.60
C HIS A 55 0.46 8.26 8.53
N VAL A 56 1.38 7.80 9.37
CA VAL A 56 2.21 8.69 10.20
C VAL A 56 3.65 8.61 9.71
N PHE A 57 4.16 9.72 9.18
CA PHE A 57 5.55 9.83 8.76
C PHE A 57 6.40 10.28 9.93
N GLY A 58 7.64 9.77 10.04
CA GLY A 58 8.51 10.14 11.16
C GLY A 58 8.95 11.61 11.14
N GLN A 59 9.05 12.21 9.95
CA GLN A 59 9.57 13.55 9.73
C GLN A 59 8.74 14.33 8.69
N GLY A 60 8.85 15.65 8.75
CA GLY A 60 8.30 16.60 7.78
C GLY A 60 7.87 17.93 8.41
N GLY A 61 7.53 17.92 9.70
CA GLY A 61 7.04 19.08 10.43
C GLY A 61 5.62 19.51 10.06
N HIS A 62 5.25 20.72 10.47
CA HIS A 62 3.92 21.27 10.22
C HIS A 62 3.72 21.75 8.78
N GLY A 63 2.56 21.45 8.18
CA GLY A 63 2.15 22.08 6.93
C GLY A 63 2.98 21.69 5.70
N VAL A 64 3.39 20.42 5.61
CA VAL A 64 4.35 19.92 4.60
C VAL A 64 3.93 20.05 3.13
N GLY A 65 2.65 20.33 2.85
CA GLY A 65 2.13 20.34 1.48
C GLY A 65 2.40 19.01 0.78
N PHE A 66 3.09 19.02 -0.36
CA PHE A 66 3.51 17.81 -1.10
C PHE A 66 4.84 17.21 -0.61
N SER A 67 5.54 17.88 0.31
CA SER A 67 6.82 17.46 0.86
C SER A 67 7.89 17.14 -0.20
N PHE A 68 7.97 17.95 -1.26
CA PHE A 68 8.89 17.69 -2.38
C PHE A 68 10.34 17.54 -1.90
N GLY A 69 11.00 16.47 -2.34
CA GLY A 69 12.39 16.16 -1.99
C GLY A 69 12.56 15.29 -0.74
N ASP A 70 11.54 15.15 0.10
CA ASP A 70 11.59 14.21 1.23
C ASP A 70 11.22 12.79 0.77
N PRO A 71 12.07 11.78 0.93
CA PRO A 71 11.83 10.45 0.34
C PRO A 71 10.67 9.69 0.96
N ALA A 72 10.25 10.02 2.19
CA ALA A 72 9.21 9.30 2.90
C ALA A 72 7.85 10.02 2.77
N SER A 73 7.75 11.23 3.29
CA SER A 73 6.51 12.01 3.32
C SER A 73 6.05 12.45 1.93
N SER A 74 6.94 12.65 0.94
CA SER A 74 6.51 12.93 -0.45
C SER A 74 5.69 11.81 -1.09
N THR A 75 5.62 10.63 -0.47
CA THR A 75 4.83 9.50 -0.95
C THR A 75 3.33 9.60 -0.62
N TRP A 76 2.94 10.46 0.32
CA TRP A 76 1.54 10.57 0.77
C TRP A 76 0.52 10.82 -0.36
N PRO A 77 0.80 11.62 -1.40
CA PRO A 77 -0.15 11.80 -2.51
C PRO A 77 -0.35 10.52 -3.31
N GLY A 78 0.71 9.71 -3.45
CA GLY A 78 0.65 8.39 -4.08
C GLY A 78 -0.19 7.41 -3.25
N LEU A 79 -0.06 7.45 -1.93
CA LEU A 79 -0.87 6.65 -1.00
C LEU A 79 -2.35 7.05 -1.07
N LEU A 80 -2.66 8.35 -1.11
CA LEU A 80 -4.01 8.85 -1.34
C LEU A 80 -4.56 8.37 -2.70
N GLY A 81 -3.75 8.43 -3.76
CA GLY A 81 -4.12 7.89 -5.07
C GLY A 81 -4.48 6.40 -5.01
N ASN A 82 -3.67 5.60 -4.33
CA ASN A 82 -3.95 4.17 -4.13
C ASN A 82 -5.26 3.94 -3.36
N TRP A 83 -5.48 4.71 -2.29
CA TRP A 83 -6.71 4.68 -1.52
C TRP A 83 -7.94 5.01 -2.40
N LEU A 84 -7.88 6.07 -3.20
CA LEU A 84 -8.95 6.46 -4.13
C LEU A 84 -9.26 5.36 -5.14
N ARG A 85 -8.22 4.75 -5.76
CA ARG A 85 -8.40 3.62 -6.70
C ARG A 85 -9.02 2.41 -6.01
N HIS A 86 -8.54 2.06 -4.82
CA HIS A 86 -9.06 0.93 -4.07
C HIS A 86 -10.54 1.08 -3.77
N ARG A 87 -10.98 2.31 -3.51
CA ARG A 87 -12.39 2.67 -3.29
C ARG A 87 -13.22 2.85 -4.57
N GLY A 88 -12.62 2.65 -5.75
CA GLY A 88 -13.33 2.81 -7.02
C GLY A 88 -13.68 4.27 -7.34
N LEU A 89 -13.00 5.24 -6.72
CA LEU A 89 -13.25 6.67 -6.93
C LEU A 89 -12.50 7.25 -8.13
N MET A 90 -11.62 6.47 -8.76
CA MET A 90 -10.83 6.87 -9.92
C MET A 90 -11.25 6.18 -11.22
N THR A 91 -12.18 5.22 -11.17
CA THR A 91 -12.66 4.50 -12.35
C THR A 91 -14.12 4.07 -12.15
N GLY A 92 -14.91 4.07 -13.22
CA GLY A 92 -16.29 3.55 -13.21
C GLY A 92 -16.38 2.04 -13.46
N ASP A 93 -15.25 1.39 -13.76
CA ASP A 93 -15.24 -0.03 -14.11
C ASP A 93 -15.49 -0.91 -12.89
N GLN A 94 -16.45 -1.82 -13.02
CA GLN A 94 -16.71 -2.83 -11.99
C GLN A 94 -15.58 -3.87 -11.97
N ARG A 95 -15.11 -4.17 -10.77
CA ARG A 95 -14.14 -5.26 -10.54
C ARG A 95 -14.80 -6.62 -10.77
N VAL A 96 -14.00 -7.61 -11.20
CA VAL A 96 -14.46 -8.97 -11.46
C VAL A 96 -13.75 -9.98 -10.58
N SER A 97 -14.42 -11.08 -10.23
CA SER A 97 -13.75 -12.19 -9.55
C SER A 97 -12.78 -12.89 -10.49
N VAL A 98 -11.62 -13.29 -9.99
CA VAL A 98 -10.64 -14.07 -10.76
C VAL A 98 -10.32 -15.36 -10.02
N LYS A 99 -10.30 -16.45 -10.76
CA LYS A 99 -9.85 -17.77 -10.31
C LYS A 99 -8.72 -18.22 -11.23
N ALA A 100 -7.54 -18.46 -10.69
CA ALA A 100 -6.35 -18.76 -11.49
C ALA A 100 -5.37 -19.71 -10.79
N ARG A 101 -4.50 -20.32 -11.59
CA ARG A 101 -3.33 -21.09 -11.15
C ARG A 101 -2.13 -20.61 -11.96
N VAL A 102 -0.96 -20.59 -11.33
CA VAL A 102 0.31 -20.35 -12.03
C VAL A 102 1.05 -21.67 -12.14
N LEU A 103 1.46 -21.98 -13.36
CA LEU A 103 2.24 -23.17 -13.67
C LEU A 103 3.63 -22.74 -14.13
N ILE A 104 4.68 -23.41 -13.64
CA ILE A 104 6.04 -23.33 -14.17
C ILE A 104 6.38 -24.75 -14.61
N ASP A 105 6.72 -24.94 -15.88
CA ASP A 105 7.01 -26.24 -16.48
C ASP A 105 5.94 -27.33 -16.23
N GLY A 106 4.67 -26.90 -16.14
CA GLY A 106 3.52 -27.77 -15.87
C GLY A 106 3.26 -28.02 -14.39
N GLU A 107 4.14 -27.60 -13.50
CA GLU A 107 3.98 -27.74 -12.04
C GLU A 107 3.34 -26.49 -11.43
N THR A 108 2.45 -26.69 -10.45
CA THR A 108 1.79 -25.57 -9.77
C THR A 108 2.77 -24.85 -8.86
N MET A 109 2.96 -23.56 -9.13
CA MET A 109 3.79 -22.69 -8.32
C MET A 109 3.16 -22.49 -6.94
N GLN A 110 3.97 -22.62 -5.90
CA GLN A 110 3.54 -22.51 -4.51
C GLN A 110 4.11 -21.25 -3.87
N GLY A 111 3.41 -20.74 -2.86
CA GLY A 111 3.91 -19.66 -2.02
C GLY A 111 4.21 -18.38 -2.80
N CYS A 112 3.37 -18.03 -3.77
CA CYS A 112 3.58 -16.87 -4.62
C CYS A 112 2.45 -15.84 -4.51
N TRP A 113 2.82 -14.57 -4.67
CA TRP A 113 1.88 -13.51 -5.00
C TRP A 113 1.66 -13.48 -6.50
N ILE A 114 0.40 -13.31 -6.89
CA ILE A 114 0.02 -12.99 -8.26
C ILE A 114 -0.66 -11.64 -8.20
N THR A 115 -0.10 -10.68 -8.93
CA THR A 115 -0.53 -9.29 -8.93
C THR A 115 -0.94 -8.88 -10.32
N PHE A 116 -2.19 -8.44 -10.46
CA PHE A 116 -2.76 -7.84 -11.65
C PHE A 116 -2.52 -6.33 -11.57
N ILE A 117 -1.54 -5.85 -12.34
CA ILE A 117 -1.19 -4.42 -12.41
C ILE A 117 -1.86 -3.85 -13.67
N PRO A 118 -2.89 -2.99 -13.55
CA PRO A 118 -3.58 -2.47 -14.72
C PRO A 118 -2.66 -1.58 -15.56
N ARG A 119 -2.78 -1.65 -16.89
CA ARG A 119 -2.11 -0.70 -17.79
C ARG A 119 -2.66 0.72 -17.66
N ASP A 120 -3.95 0.81 -17.34
CA ASP A 120 -4.62 2.05 -17.00
C ASP A 120 -4.40 2.34 -15.51
N SER A 121 -3.60 3.36 -15.24
CA SER A 121 -3.22 3.74 -13.88
C SER A 121 -4.34 4.40 -13.07
N SER A 122 -5.55 4.56 -13.62
CA SER A 122 -6.75 4.93 -12.84
C SER A 122 -7.38 3.72 -12.13
N LYS A 123 -7.07 2.51 -12.58
CA LYS A 123 -7.64 1.27 -12.04
C LYS A 123 -6.83 0.75 -10.86
N PRO A 124 -7.47 0.08 -9.89
CA PRO A 124 -6.79 -0.51 -8.76
C PRO A 124 -6.04 -1.79 -9.13
N THR A 125 -4.88 -1.98 -8.52
CA THR A 125 -4.20 -3.28 -8.50
C THR A 125 -5.04 -4.31 -7.75
N ALA A 126 -5.03 -5.54 -8.24
CA ALA A 126 -5.60 -6.69 -7.54
C ALA A 126 -4.51 -7.73 -7.31
N ALA A 127 -4.46 -8.31 -6.13
CA ALA A 127 -3.45 -9.30 -5.80
C ALA A 127 -4.03 -10.38 -4.89
N ALA A 128 -3.51 -11.59 -5.02
CA ALA A 128 -3.69 -12.61 -4.00
C ALA A 128 -2.45 -13.49 -3.87
N TYR A 129 -2.39 -14.14 -2.72
CA TYR A 129 -1.31 -15.03 -2.34
C TYR A 129 -1.80 -16.47 -2.39
N THR A 130 -1.01 -17.36 -3.01
CA THR A 130 -1.27 -18.79 -3.03
C THR A 130 -0.45 -19.51 -1.96
N LEU A 131 -1.13 -20.39 -1.22
CA LEU A 131 -0.50 -21.40 -0.39
C LEU A 131 -0.33 -22.71 -1.20
N ARG A 132 0.24 -23.75 -0.59
CA ARG A 132 0.64 -25.02 -1.25
C ARG A 132 -0.42 -25.57 -2.21
N GLY A 133 -0.08 -25.62 -3.50
CA GLY A 133 -0.90 -26.25 -4.55
C GLY A 133 -2.28 -25.61 -4.76
N CYS A 134 -2.52 -24.43 -4.20
CA CYS A 134 -3.84 -23.82 -4.19
C CYS A 134 -4.10 -23.01 -5.45
N GLU A 135 -5.32 -23.19 -5.95
CA GLU A 135 -5.95 -22.25 -6.85
C GLU A 135 -6.21 -20.92 -6.13
N MET A 136 -5.83 -19.83 -6.77
CA MET A 136 -6.07 -18.49 -6.27
C MET A 136 -7.50 -18.09 -6.60
N VAL A 137 -8.20 -17.51 -5.62
CA VAL A 137 -9.49 -16.84 -5.84
C VAL A 137 -9.41 -15.42 -5.30
N ILE A 138 -9.59 -14.45 -6.18
CA ILE A 138 -9.78 -13.04 -5.82
C ILE A 138 -11.28 -12.73 -5.98
N PRO A 139 -12.00 -12.42 -4.89
CA PRO A 139 -13.41 -12.06 -4.99
C PRO A 139 -13.58 -10.72 -5.68
N ALA A 140 -14.76 -10.46 -6.26
CA ALA A 140 -15.02 -9.26 -7.04
C ALA A 140 -14.74 -7.96 -6.26
N GLU A 141 -14.97 -7.90 -4.94
CA GLU A 141 -14.70 -6.69 -4.16
C GLU A 141 -13.22 -6.25 -4.20
N ARG A 142 -12.30 -7.20 -4.43
CA ARG A 142 -10.84 -6.97 -4.49
C ARG A 142 -10.22 -7.40 -5.81
N GLY A 143 -11.04 -7.80 -6.77
CA GLY A 143 -10.63 -8.29 -8.08
C GLY A 143 -10.10 -7.19 -8.99
N PRO A 144 -9.47 -7.55 -10.12
CA PRO A 144 -9.09 -6.57 -11.13
C PRO A 144 -10.32 -6.01 -11.83
N CYS A 145 -10.21 -4.79 -12.35
CA CYS A 145 -11.17 -4.28 -13.33
C CYS A 145 -10.89 -4.93 -14.71
N PRO A 146 -11.86 -5.01 -15.63
CA PRO A 146 -11.59 -5.46 -16.99
C PRO A 146 -10.54 -4.61 -17.72
N GLY A 147 -9.83 -5.22 -18.66
CA GLY A 147 -8.86 -4.57 -19.53
C GLY A 147 -7.44 -5.15 -19.42
N PRO A 148 -6.47 -4.54 -20.11
CA PRO A 148 -5.11 -5.05 -20.16
C PRO A 148 -4.39 -4.85 -18.81
N HIS A 149 -3.74 -5.92 -18.33
CA HIS A 149 -2.93 -5.93 -17.12
C HIS A 149 -1.55 -6.50 -17.43
N TRP A 150 -0.55 -6.05 -16.68
CA TRP A 150 0.63 -6.86 -16.42
C TRP A 150 0.31 -7.85 -15.32
N ILE A 151 0.76 -9.09 -15.48
CA ILE A 151 0.71 -10.09 -14.42
C ILE A 151 2.13 -10.21 -13.87
N GLU A 152 2.27 -9.87 -12.61
CA GLU A 152 3.51 -10.07 -11.87
C GLU A 152 3.34 -11.24 -10.92
N VAL A 153 4.26 -12.20 -10.97
CA VAL A 153 4.29 -13.33 -10.05
C VAL A 153 5.56 -13.23 -9.20
N ARG A 154 5.41 -13.14 -7.88
CA ARG A 154 6.54 -13.11 -6.93
C ARG A 154 6.48 -14.32 -6.00
N GLN A 155 7.45 -15.23 -6.11
CA GLN A 155 7.60 -16.33 -5.16
C GLN A 155 8.18 -15.80 -3.83
N ILE A 156 7.58 -16.21 -2.71
CA ILE A 156 8.04 -15.83 -1.36
C ILE A 156 8.33 -17.06 -0.48
N GLY A 157 7.95 -18.29 -0.88
CA GLY A 157 8.31 -19.50 -0.11
C GLY A 157 8.07 -20.86 -0.80
N PHE A 158 8.88 -21.85 -0.38
CA PHE A 158 8.98 -23.28 -0.75
C PHE A 158 8.91 -23.66 -2.24
N GLY A 159 9.96 -24.33 -2.72
CA GLY A 159 9.99 -25.03 -4.01
C GLY A 159 11.20 -24.73 -4.90
N LEU A 160 11.92 -23.65 -4.65
CA LEU A 160 13.30 -23.50 -5.10
C LEU A 160 14.17 -23.74 -3.87
N ASN A 161 14.85 -24.88 -3.80
CA ASN A 161 16.22 -24.84 -3.30
C ASN A 161 17.00 -24.21 -4.45
N PRO A 162 17.29 -22.90 -4.47
CA PRO A 162 18.51 -22.54 -5.16
C PRO A 162 19.59 -23.33 -4.42
N GLU A 163 20.21 -24.29 -5.09
CA GLU A 163 21.53 -24.75 -4.68
C GLU A 163 22.50 -23.80 -5.39
N PRO A 164 22.75 -22.58 -4.89
CA PRO A 164 23.85 -21.81 -5.42
C PRO A 164 25.09 -22.65 -5.19
N THR A 165 25.67 -23.12 -6.28
CA THR A 165 26.95 -23.80 -6.26
C THR A 165 28.05 -22.77 -6.07
N ILE A 166 29.25 -23.22 -5.74
CA ILE A 166 30.41 -22.31 -5.71
C ILE A 166 30.64 -21.62 -7.07
N ASP A 167 30.11 -22.21 -8.15
CA ASP A 167 30.22 -21.71 -9.52
C ASP A 167 29.26 -20.53 -9.78
N ASP A 168 28.22 -20.35 -8.97
CA ASP A 168 27.29 -19.21 -9.04
C ASP A 168 27.82 -17.95 -8.29
N LEU A 169 28.97 -18.07 -7.62
CA LEU A 169 29.58 -17.00 -6.84
C LEU A 169 30.43 -16.08 -7.73
N HIS A 170 29.90 -14.91 -8.08
CA HIS A 170 30.70 -13.84 -8.69
C HIS A 170 31.25 -12.86 -7.62
N LEU A 171 32.54 -12.99 -7.31
CA LEU A 171 33.28 -12.03 -6.49
C LEU A 171 33.66 -10.80 -7.34
N TYR A 172 33.03 -9.67 -7.07
CA TYR A 172 33.45 -8.38 -7.61
C TYR A 172 34.38 -7.68 -6.62
N THR A 173 35.70 -7.88 -6.78
CA THR A 173 36.70 -7.05 -6.11
C THR A 173 36.95 -5.81 -6.95
N LYS A 174 36.79 -4.63 -6.35
CA LYS A 174 37.21 -3.37 -6.97
C LYS A 174 38.75 -3.33 -6.88
N GLU A 175 39.45 -3.87 -7.86
CA GLU A 175 40.87 -3.59 -8.01
C GLU A 175 41.03 -2.10 -8.31
N SER A 176 41.51 -1.36 -7.31
CA SER A 176 41.93 0.01 -7.51
C SER A 176 43.23 -0.02 -8.32
N PRO A 177 43.31 0.54 -9.53
CA PRO A 177 44.61 0.71 -10.17
C PRO A 177 45.38 1.70 -9.31
N ALA A 178 46.53 1.26 -8.79
CA ALA A 178 47.53 2.15 -8.25
C ALA A 178 48.06 3.01 -9.42
N SER A 179 47.44 4.16 -9.67
CA SER A 179 48.00 5.17 -10.55
C SER A 179 49.19 5.81 -9.83
N ARG A 180 50.38 5.36 -10.18
CA ARG A 180 51.62 6.13 -10.07
C ARG A 180 51.61 7.22 -11.15
N CYS A 181 51.66 8.48 -10.73
CA CYS A 181 52.56 9.56 -11.19
C CYS A 181 52.22 10.81 -10.39
#